data_AF-A0A7C3I2W4-F1
#
_entry.id   AF-A0A7C3I2W4-F1
#
_cell.length_a   1.000
_cell.length_b   1.000
_cell.length_c   1.000
_cell.angle_alpha   90.00
_cell.angle_beta   90.00
_cell.angle_gamma   90.00
#
_symmetry.space_group_name_H-M   'P 1'
#
loop_
_entity.id
_entity.type
_entity.pdbx_description
1 polymer ?
#
loop_
_entity_poly.entity_id
_entity_poly.type
_entity_poly.pdbx_seq_one_letter_code
_entity_poly.pdbx_strand_id
1 'polypeptide(L)'
;MNGPDRFEDQLREALRRVEPPGGLEQRILARLQTKRRRRLQRWLAIAASVFFVAGGSFGLHQHRRHQAEQQRLEIVRQQFTLALQITSRRLANTDMQLRNIGVKQIQIKEVEQ
;
A
#
# COMPACT_ATOMS: atom_id res chain seq x y z
N MET A 1 -75.42 -9.00 -24.81
CA MET A 1 -74.20 -8.92 -23.96
C MET A 1 -73.02 -8.83 -24.92
N ASN A 2 -72.53 -7.62 -25.22
CA ASN A 2 -71.52 -7.37 -26.27
C ASN A 2 -70.15 -7.04 -25.64
N GLY A 3 -69.80 -7.76 -24.56
CA GLY A 3 -68.60 -7.51 -23.76
C GLY A 3 -67.27 -7.88 -24.43
N PRO A 4 -67.13 -9.07 -25.03
CA PRO A 4 -65.86 -9.50 -25.63
C PRO A 4 -65.54 -8.73 -26.91
N ASP A 5 -66.52 -8.56 -27.80
CA ASP A 5 -66.33 -7.87 -29.09
C ASP A 5 -65.85 -6.42 -28.89
N ARG A 6 -66.45 -5.71 -27.94
CA ARG A 6 -66.07 -4.32 -27.62
C ARG A 6 -64.64 -4.20 -27.07
N PHE A 7 -64.16 -5.21 -26.36
CA PHE A 7 -62.78 -5.24 -25.85
C PHE A 7 -61.79 -5.54 -26.98
N GLU A 8 -62.12 -6.50 -27.84
CA GLU A 8 -61.31 -6.84 -29.00
C GLU A 8 -61.19 -5.68 -29.98
N ASP A 9 -62.27 -4.92 -30.18
CA ASP A 9 -62.28 -3.71 -31.02
C ASP A 9 -61.38 -2.62 -30.44
N GLN A 10 -61.42 -2.39 -29.12
CA GLN A 10 -60.55 -1.43 -28.45
C GLN A 10 -59.08 -1.84 -28.51
N LEU A 11 -58.79 -3.14 -28.35
CA LEU A 11 -57.43 -3.66 -28.42
C LEU A 11 -56.88 -3.54 -29.84
N ARG A 12 -57.71 -3.85 -30.84
CA ARG A 12 -57.36 -3.71 -32.26
C ARG A 12 -57.08 -2.26 -32.63
N GLU A 13 -57.88 -1.32 -32.13
CA GLU A 13 -57.65 0.11 -32.37
C GLU A 13 -56.40 0.61 -31.64
N ALA A 14 -56.16 0.17 -30.40
CA ALA A 14 -54.97 0.56 -29.63
C ALA A 14 -53.67 -0.01 -30.21
N LEU A 15 -53.69 -1.20 -30.78
CA LEU A 15 -52.53 -1.83 -31.44
C LEU A 15 -52.42 -1.47 -32.92
N ARG A 16 -53.30 -0.60 -33.43
CA ARG A 16 -53.21 -0.14 -34.80
C ARG A 16 -51.84 0.48 -35.03
N ARG A 17 -51.19 0.04 -36.10
CA ARG A 17 -49.84 0.50 -36.44
C ARG A 17 -49.90 2.00 -36.77
N VAL A 18 -49.32 2.81 -35.91
CA VAL A 18 -49.09 4.24 -36.14
C VAL A 18 -47.68 4.41 -36.67
N GLU A 19 -47.52 5.14 -37.77
CA GLU A 19 -46.19 5.46 -38.27
C GLU A 19 -45.45 6.34 -37.25
N PRO A 20 -44.19 6.02 -36.94
CA PRO A 20 -43.43 6.81 -35.99
C PRO A 20 -43.27 8.24 -36.54
N PRO A 21 -43.42 9.28 -35.70
CA PRO A 21 -43.23 10.65 -36.13
C PRO A 21 -41.80 10.84 -36.66
N GLY A 22 -41.68 11.62 -37.74
CA GLY A 22 -40.39 11.90 -38.37
C GLY A 22 -39.33 12.36 -37.37
N GLY A 23 -38.13 11.77 -37.45
CA GLY A 23 -36.99 12.10 -36.59
C GLY A 23 -37.04 11.53 -35.17
N LEU A 24 -37.98 10.64 -34.84
CA LEU A 24 -38.03 9.94 -33.55
C LEU A 24 -36.73 9.17 -33.26
N GLU A 25 -36.18 8.50 -34.27
CA GLU A 25 -34.93 7.76 -34.16
C GLU A 25 -33.77 8.69 -33.73
N GLN A 26 -33.62 9.84 -34.40
CA GLN A 26 -32.57 10.81 -34.10
C GLN A 26 -32.70 11.35 -32.67
N ARG A 27 -33.94 11.61 -32.20
CA ARG A 27 -34.20 12.04 -30.82
C ARG A 27 -33.84 10.96 -29.80
N ILE A 28 -34.16 9.70 -30.06
CA ILE A 28 -33.80 8.59 -29.18
C ILE A 28 -32.29 8.41 -29.13
N LEU A 29 -31.63 8.37 -30.29
CA LEU A 29 -30.17 8.21 -30.38
C LEU A 29 -29.43 9.36 -29.69
N ALA A 30 -29.85 10.62 -29.90
CA ALA A 30 -29.27 11.78 -29.23
C ALA A 30 -29.41 11.68 -27.70
N ARG A 31 -30.57 11.24 -27.20
CA ARG A 31 -30.82 11.08 -25.77
C ARG A 31 -30.00 9.94 -25.17
N LEU A 32 -29.81 8.84 -25.89
CA LEU A 32 -28.97 7.71 -25.47
C LEU A 32 -27.48 8.07 -25.42
N GLN A 33 -26.97 8.77 -26.45
CA GLN A 33 -25.58 9.22 -26.48
C GLN A 33 -25.24 10.14 -25.30
N THR A 34 -26.15 11.07 -24.98
CA THR A 34 -25.98 12.00 -23.85
C THR A 34 -25.92 11.27 -22.51
N LYS A 35 -26.80 10.28 -22.31
CA LYS A 35 -26.84 9.47 -21.08
C LYS A 35 -25.60 8.57 -20.96
N ARG A 36 -25.15 7.98 -22.07
CA ARG A 36 -23.93 7.14 -22.12
C ARG A 36 -22.68 7.95 -21.77
N ARG A 37 -22.51 9.14 -22.34
CA ARG A 37 -21.36 10.02 -22.07
C ARG A 37 -21.27 10.40 -20.59
N ARG A 38 -22.38 10.81 -19.98
CA ARG A 38 -22.43 11.14 -18.54
C ARG A 38 -22.11 9.92 -17.66
N ARG A 39 -22.58 8.72 -18.04
CA ARG A 39 -22.26 7.49 -17.30
C ARG A 39 -20.77 7.16 -17.38
N LEU A 40 -20.18 7.22 -18.57
CA LEU A 40 -18.74 7.00 -18.77
C LEU A 40 -17.89 8.00 -17.97
N GLN A 41 -18.25 9.28 -17.97
CA GLN A 41 -17.55 10.30 -17.18
C GLN A 41 -17.61 10.01 -15.68
N ARG A 42 -18.76 9.56 -15.16
CA ARG A 42 -18.88 9.15 -13.74
C ARG A 42 -18.02 7.94 -13.42
N TRP A 43 -18.00 6.92 -14.29
CA TRP A 43 -17.15 5.75 -14.10
C TRP A 43 -15.66 6.09 -14.18
N LEU A 44 -15.26 6.97 -15.09
CA LEU A 44 -13.89 7.49 -15.18
C LEU A 44 -13.49 8.27 -13.92
N ALA A 45 -14.38 9.11 -13.41
CA ALA A 45 -14.13 9.85 -12.16
C ALA A 45 -13.96 8.90 -10.96
N ILE A 46 -14.81 7.87 -10.85
CA ILE A 46 -14.66 6.83 -9.82
C ILE A 46 -13.33 6.09 -10.00
N ALA A 47 -13.01 5.63 -11.21
CA ALA A 47 -11.77 4.91 -11.48
C ALA A 47 -10.53 5.76 -11.13
N ALA A 48 -10.52 7.05 -11.51
CA ALA A 48 -9.45 7.98 -11.16
C ALA A 48 -9.31 8.14 -9.65
N SER A 49 -10.43 8.27 -8.91
CA SER A 49 -10.39 8.39 -7.46
C SER A 49 -9.79 7.16 -6.77
N VAL A 50 -10.15 5.95 -7.22
CA VAL A 50 -9.60 4.69 -6.71
C VAL A 50 -8.10 4.60 -7.02
N PHE A 51 -7.69 5.00 -8.23
CA PHE A 51 -6.29 4.99 -8.62
C PHE A 51 -5.44 5.97 -7.80
N PHE A 52 -5.98 7.15 -7.46
CA PHE A 52 -5.31 8.11 -6.58
C PHE A 52 -5.17 7.60 -5.15
N VAL A 53 -6.21 6.98 -4.59
CA VAL A 53 -6.16 6.41 -3.24
C VAL A 53 -5.20 5.22 -3.20
N ALA A 54 -5.28 4.30 -4.15
CA ALA A 54 -4.40 3.14 -4.24
C ALA A 54 -2.95 3.56 -4.51
N GLY A 55 -2.71 4.41 -5.50
CA GLY A 55 -1.38 4.92 -5.85
C GLY A 55 -0.76 5.78 -4.74
N GLY A 56 -1.54 6.65 -4.11
CA GLY A 56 -1.10 7.47 -2.98
C GLY A 56 -0.77 6.62 -1.74
N SER A 57 -1.58 5.60 -1.45
CA SER A 57 -1.31 4.66 -0.36
C SER A 57 -0.05 3.82 -0.60
N PHE A 58 0.19 3.39 -1.85
CA PHE A 58 1.38 2.59 -2.20
C PHE A 58 2.66 3.42 -2.12
N GLY A 59 2.64 4.67 -2.60
CA GLY A 59 3.78 5.60 -2.49
C GLY A 59 4.16 5.91 -1.04
N LEU A 60 3.18 6.14 -0.17
CA LEU A 60 3.43 6.38 1.26
C LEU A 60 3.94 5.13 2.00
N HIS A 61 3.48 3.94 1.61
CA HIS A 61 3.91 2.69 2.23
C HIS A 61 5.37 2.34 1.87
N GLN A 62 5.77 2.58 0.62
CA GLN A 62 7.16 2.40 0.17
C GLN A 62 8.11 3.35 0.91
N HIS A 63 7.70 4.61 1.12
CA HIS A 63 8.51 5.60 1.83
C HIS A 63 8.63 5.29 3.34
N ARG A 64 7.59 4.71 3.95
CA ARG A 64 7.63 4.25 5.35
C ARG A 64 8.58 3.07 5.57
N ARG A 65 8.79 2.20 4.57
CA ARG A 65 9.76 1.10 4.71
C ARG A 65 11.19 1.60 4.83
N HIS A 66 11.56 2.67 4.12
CA HIS A 66 12.90 3.27 4.25
C HIS A 66 13.13 3.95 5.61
N GLN A 67 12.10 4.53 6.24
CA GLN A 67 12.24 5.14 7.57
C GLN A 67 12.21 4.10 8.70
N ALA A 68 11.49 2.99 8.53
CA ALA A 68 11.41 1.93 9.54
C ALA A 68 12.74 1.17 9.73
N GLU A 69 13.58 1.10 8.70
CA GLU A 69 14.93 0.53 8.82
C GLU A 69 15.85 1.42 9.66
N GLN A 70 15.72 2.75 9.57
CA GLN A 70 16.55 3.68 10.34
C GLN A 70 16.32 3.56 11.85
N GLN A 71 15.07 3.43 12.29
CA GLN A 71 14.75 3.28 13.71
C GLN A 71 15.23 1.95 14.31
N ARG A 72 15.22 0.87 13.52
CA ARG A 72 15.77 -0.42 13.96
C ARG A 72 17.29 -0.41 14.07
N LEU A 73 17.96 0.33 13.20
CA LEU A 73 19.42 0.50 13.22
C LEU A 73 19.89 1.27 14.45
N GLU A 74 19.09 2.23 14.96
CA GLU A 74 19.44 3.01 16.15
C GLU A 74 19.48 2.16 17.42
N ILE A 75 18.51 1.27 17.61
CA ILE A 75 18.43 0.38 18.79
C ILE A 75 19.62 -0.58 18.82
N VAL A 76 19.98 -1.17 17.66
CA VAL A 76 21.11 -2.09 17.55
C VAL A 76 22.44 -1.36 17.76
N ARG A 77 22.57 -0.13 17.26
CA ARG A 77 23.77 0.69 17.46
C ARG A 77 24.02 0.98 18.93
N GLN A 78 22.99 1.35 19.70
CA GLN A 78 23.15 1.65 21.12
C GLN A 78 23.63 0.42 21.92
N GLN A 79 23.04 -0.75 21.67
CA GLN A 79 23.44 -1.99 22.33
C GLN A 79 24.87 -2.41 21.96
N PHE A 80 25.24 -2.24 20.68
CA PHE A 80 26.57 -2.57 20.19
C PHE A 80 27.66 -1.65 20.77
N THR A 81 27.38 -0.35 20.89
CA THR A 81 28.32 0.61 21.51
C THR A 81 28.57 0.30 22.98
N LEU A 82 27.53 -0.07 23.73
CA LEU A 82 27.67 -0.49 25.13
C LEU A 82 28.50 -1.77 25.27
N ALA A 83 28.23 -2.77 24.43
CA ALA A 83 29.00 -4.01 24.41
C ALA A 83 30.49 -3.76 24.10
N LEU A 84 30.79 -2.88 23.14
CA LEU A 84 32.15 -2.46 22.80
C LEU A 84 32.85 -1.74 23.97
N GLN A 85 32.16 -0.84 24.67
CA GLN A 85 32.73 -0.15 25.84
C GLN A 85 33.04 -1.10 27.00
N ILE A 86 32.18 -2.10 27.24
CA ILE A 86 32.42 -3.11 28.28
C ILE A 86 33.64 -3.97 27.90
N THR A 87 33.70 -4.38 26.64
CA THR A 87 34.78 -5.23 26.13
C THR A 87 36.12 -4.50 26.16
N SER A 88 36.17 -3.22 25.76
CA SER A 88 37.39 -2.43 25.79
C SER A 88 37.91 -2.20 27.21
N ARG A 89 37.03 -1.94 28.18
CA ARG A 89 37.40 -1.85 29.60
C ARG A 89 37.95 -3.16 30.15
N ARG A 90 37.35 -4.29 29.76
CA ARG A 90 37.84 -5.61 30.18
C ARG A 90 39.23 -5.88 29.60
N LEU A 91 39.44 -5.58 28.32
CA LEU A 91 40.71 -5.78 27.64
C LEU A 91 41.83 -4.92 28.25
N ALA A 92 41.55 -3.66 28.56
CA ALA A 92 42.49 -2.76 29.21
C ALA A 92 42.91 -3.26 30.61
N ASN A 93 41.96 -3.80 31.38
CA ASN A 93 42.26 -4.37 32.70
C ASN A 93 43.06 -5.68 32.62
N THR A 94 42.80 -6.51 31.61
CA THR A 94 43.57 -7.74 31.39
C THR A 94 45.01 -7.42 30.98
N ASP A 95 45.24 -6.37 30.17
CA ASP A 95 46.60 -5.94 29.81
C ASP A 95 47.41 -5.47 31.03
N MET A 96 46.76 -4.74 31.95
CA MET A 96 47.39 -4.34 33.21
C MET A 96 47.69 -5.54 34.13
N GLN A 97 46.79 -6.52 34.23
CA GLN A 97 47.04 -7.73 35.04
C GLN A 97 48.15 -8.60 34.45
N LEU A 98 48.19 -8.76 33.13
CA LEU A 98 49.26 -9.51 32.45
C LEU A 98 50.63 -8.84 32.65
N ARG A 99 50.70 -7.51 32.53
CA ARG A 99 51.93 -6.75 32.83
C ARG A 99 52.40 -6.93 34.27
N ASN A 100 51.48 -7.00 35.23
CA ASN A 100 51.83 -7.16 36.65
C ASN A 100 52.23 -8.61 37.01
N ILE A 101 51.69 -9.61 36.32
CA ILE A 101 52.03 -11.03 36.52
C ILE A 101 53.35 -11.37 35.82
N GLY A 102 53.60 -10.83 34.62
CA GLY A 102 54.82 -11.07 33.85
C GLY A 102 56.11 -10.56 34.51
N VAL A 103 56.02 -9.64 35.48
CA VAL A 103 57.18 -9.12 36.22
C VAL A 103 57.55 -9.99 37.42
N LYS A 104 56.70 -10.93 37.85
CA LYS A 104 56.93 -11.76 39.05
C LYS A 104 57.59 -13.12 38.80
N GLN A 105 57.89 -13.51 37.56
CA GLN A 105 58.28 -14.89 37.24
C GLN A 105 59.68 -15.11 36.63
N ILE A 106 60.63 -14.20 36.84
CA ILE A 106 62.05 -14.47 36.54
C ILE A 106 62.93 -14.05 37.73
N GLN A 107 62.76 -14.75 38.85
CA GLN A 107 63.82 -14.96 39.84
C GLN A 107 63.69 -16.39 40.35
N ILE A 108 64.03 -17.36 39.50
CA ILE A 108 64.32 -18.71 39.97
C ILE A 108 65.81 -18.94 39.73
N LYS A 109 66.57 -18.61 40.78
CA LYS A 109 67.72 -19.34 41.28
C LYS A 109 68.68 -19.89 40.22
N GLU A 110 69.67 -19.07 39.91
CA GLU A 110 71.03 -19.55 39.72
C GLU A 110 71.48 -20.16 41.07
N VAL A 111 71.52 -21.49 41.13
CA VAL A 111 72.24 -22.21 42.18
C VAL A 111 73.23 -23.10 41.45
N GLU A 112 74.48 -22.66 41.50
CA GLU A 112 75.71 -23.42 41.25
C GLU A 112 75.60 -24.88 41.70
N GLN A 113 75.99 -25.79 40.81
CA GLN A 113 76.79 -26.96 41.13
C GLN A 113 77.79 -27.22 40.00
#